data_AF-A0A7J6NJ22-F1
#
_entry.id   AF-A0A7J6NJ22-F1
#
_cell.length_a   1.000
_cell.length_b   1.000
_cell.length_c   1.000
_cell.angle_alpha   90.00
_cell.angle_beta   90.00
_cell.angle_gamma   90.00
#
_symmetry.space_group_name_H-M   'P 1'
#
loop_
_entity.id
_entity.type
_entity.pdbx_description
1 polymer ?
#
loop_
_entity_poly.entity_id
_entity_poly.type
_entity_poly.pdbx_seq_one_letter_code
_entity_poly.pdbx_strand_id
1 'polypeptide(L)'
;MATSLITLAYILGRALSGSILGSISDFVGRWNIIVLCTFLTSVGFLLQALAWDYWSLIGFRLFTGLVGGTRPVVSVYISDWVKAPDMLTFWMSLMPVASSLASFVGPLLGGIVVQADTSEPLNSAYVGFVLNFAGFLLVFFYADKSPRDISENLSPAKLVAVIRGKACEKTPVKGEENDPESMRTPGPLVEWSGIIPFIMACGFVNMGTQGWSVLLVTMQQDIGFSSLAMGLISGWCGVWIMVGQLAFLPFAVNRLHWTMATLMVFGFAISTCIIVPPFAENIWVICAVGAIFSGGLPLANLGAFTMFPRLCDVAVKGRVMGLTSVCSNISKCVSILLCGVLYDVKKWIPYAMLLAVMILGVITGLVQTRLLPKALDHRRRMNLAIAAARTSRSRNNKSDLWLKSSSASLASGKPGT
;
A
#
# COMPACT_ATOMS: atom_id res chain seq x y z
N MET A 1 19.75 19.65 -4.68
CA MET A 1 19.31 19.71 -3.26
C MET A 1 17.89 20.25 -3.05
N ALA A 2 17.49 21.38 -3.63
CA ALA A 2 16.16 21.97 -3.39
C ALA A 2 14.96 21.06 -3.76
N THR A 3 14.99 20.44 -4.94
CA THR A 3 13.96 19.47 -5.40
C THR A 3 13.86 18.24 -4.50
N SER A 4 14.99 17.78 -3.96
CA SER A 4 15.07 16.67 -3.01
C SER A 4 14.38 17.01 -1.69
N LEU A 5 14.55 18.24 -1.17
CA LEU A 5 13.94 18.68 0.08
C LEU A 5 12.40 18.75 -0.02
N ILE A 6 11.89 19.30 -1.12
CA ILE A 6 10.44 19.40 -1.40
C ILE A 6 9.83 17.99 -1.50
N THR A 7 10.51 17.06 -2.17
CA THR A 7 10.04 15.68 -2.32
C THR A 7 10.09 14.94 -0.99
N LEU A 8 11.11 15.20 -0.16
CA LEU A 8 11.26 14.63 1.17
C LEU A 8 10.12 15.06 2.10
N ALA A 9 9.77 16.34 2.12
CA ALA A 9 8.66 16.86 2.93
C ALA A 9 7.34 16.13 2.65
N TYR A 10 7.04 15.90 1.37
CA TYR A 10 5.87 15.13 0.96
C TYR A 10 5.90 13.67 1.44
N ILE A 11 7.05 12.98 1.28
CA ILE A 11 7.17 11.57 1.68
C ILE A 11 7.11 11.42 3.20
N LEU A 12 7.71 12.35 3.96
CA LEU A 12 7.60 12.40 5.41
C LEU A 12 6.15 12.56 5.86
N GLY A 13 5.42 13.51 5.25
CA GLY A 13 3.99 13.66 5.49
C GLY A 13 3.22 12.36 5.22
N ARG A 14 3.49 11.68 4.09
CA ARG A 14 2.85 10.40 3.75
C ARG A 14 3.18 9.26 4.71
N ALA A 15 4.41 9.22 5.21
CA ALA A 15 4.81 8.23 6.20
C ALA A 15 3.98 8.36 7.47
N LEU A 16 3.85 9.59 8.00
CA LEU A 16 3.04 9.87 9.19
C LEU A 16 1.55 9.59 8.94
N SER A 17 1.06 10.03 7.78
CA SER A 17 -0.31 9.83 7.35
C SER A 17 -0.75 8.36 7.36
N GLY A 18 0.08 7.45 6.83
CA GLY A 18 -0.28 6.04 6.68
C GLY A 18 -0.64 5.32 7.98
N SER A 19 0.03 5.67 9.10
CA SER A 19 -0.27 5.11 10.41
C SER A 19 -1.44 5.81 11.10
N ILE A 20 -1.51 7.14 10.98
CA ILE A 20 -2.54 7.96 11.64
C ILE A 20 -3.91 7.73 10.99
N LEU A 21 -3.98 7.83 9.66
CA LEU A 21 -5.23 7.67 8.91
C LEU A 21 -5.82 6.27 9.04
N GLY A 22 -4.99 5.23 9.14
CA GLY A 22 -5.49 3.87 9.40
C GLY A 22 -6.29 3.80 10.69
N SER A 23 -5.74 4.34 11.78
CA SER A 23 -6.41 4.37 13.08
C SER A 23 -7.66 5.24 13.04
N ILE A 24 -7.57 6.46 12.48
CA ILE A 24 -8.71 7.39 12.36
C ILE A 24 -9.83 6.78 11.50
N SER A 25 -9.49 6.03 10.44
CA SER A 25 -10.47 5.40 9.54
C SER A 25 -11.33 4.34 10.22
N ASP A 26 -10.77 3.63 11.19
CA ASP A 26 -11.50 2.62 11.96
C ASP A 26 -12.46 3.28 12.97
N PHE A 27 -12.29 4.57 13.29
CA PHE A 27 -13.18 5.31 14.20
C PHE A 27 -14.21 6.18 13.49
N VAL A 28 -13.81 6.97 12.49
CA VAL A 28 -14.67 7.96 11.80
C VAL A 28 -15.52 7.32 10.70
N GLY A 29 -15.16 6.09 10.32
CA GLY A 29 -15.71 5.39 9.18
C GLY A 29 -14.83 5.57 7.95
N ARG A 30 -14.71 4.49 7.17
CA ARG A 30 -13.76 4.36 6.07
C ARG A 30 -14.13 5.24 4.89
N TRP A 31 -15.41 5.30 4.55
CA TRP A 31 -15.90 6.16 3.47
C TRP A 31 -15.64 7.64 3.77
N ASN A 32 -16.01 8.09 4.98
CA ASN A 32 -15.84 9.49 5.41
C ASN A 32 -14.38 9.95 5.29
N ILE A 33 -13.44 9.13 5.75
CA ILE A 33 -12.02 9.50 5.71
C ILE A 33 -11.45 9.48 4.29
N ILE A 34 -11.92 8.58 3.40
CA ILE A 34 -11.46 8.55 2.00
C ILE A 34 -11.92 9.82 1.29
N VAL A 35 -13.19 10.18 1.43
CA VAL A 35 -13.77 11.40 0.86
C VAL A 35 -13.05 12.65 1.38
N LEU A 36 -12.90 12.77 2.71
CA LEU A 36 -12.23 13.90 3.35
C LEU A 36 -10.78 14.04 2.90
N CYS A 37 -10.00 12.96 2.93
CA CYS A 37 -8.60 12.99 2.51
C CYS A 37 -8.43 13.31 1.02
N THR A 38 -9.32 12.81 0.17
CA THR A 38 -9.28 13.10 -1.27
C THR A 38 -9.59 14.57 -1.53
N PHE A 39 -10.59 15.13 -0.84
CA PHE A 39 -10.89 16.57 -0.88
C PHE A 39 -9.71 17.42 -0.40
N LEU A 40 -9.15 17.11 0.78
CA LEU A 40 -8.01 17.85 1.33
C LEU A 40 -6.76 17.72 0.46
N THR A 41 -6.58 16.59 -0.23
CA THR A 41 -5.50 16.43 -1.21
C THR A 41 -5.69 17.39 -2.39
N SER A 42 -6.93 17.58 -2.87
CA SER A 42 -7.23 18.58 -3.92
C SER A 42 -6.91 19.98 -3.43
N VAL A 43 -7.41 20.37 -2.26
CA VAL A 43 -7.09 21.68 -1.65
C VAL A 43 -5.57 21.85 -1.51
N GLY A 44 -4.87 20.80 -1.13
CA GLY A 44 -3.42 20.79 -1.05
C GLY A 44 -2.70 21.02 -2.38
N PHE A 45 -3.23 20.51 -3.50
CA PHE A 45 -2.71 20.82 -4.84
C PHE A 45 -2.99 22.29 -5.22
N LEU A 46 -4.16 22.81 -4.87
CA LEU A 46 -4.48 24.22 -5.07
C LEU A 46 -3.54 25.15 -4.27
N LEU A 47 -3.26 24.81 -3.00
CA LEU A 47 -2.31 25.57 -2.17
C LEU A 47 -0.89 25.55 -2.76
N GLN A 48 -0.43 24.40 -3.25
CA GLN A 48 0.86 24.31 -3.96
C GLN A 48 0.90 25.20 -5.21
N ALA A 49 -0.22 25.30 -5.92
CA ALA A 49 -0.34 26.13 -7.11
C ALA A 49 -0.27 27.64 -6.78
N LEU A 50 -0.77 28.02 -5.60
CA LEU A 50 -0.77 29.38 -5.06
C LEU A 50 0.46 29.71 -4.18
N ALA A 51 1.47 28.83 -4.15
CA ALA A 51 2.64 29.01 -3.30
C ALA A 51 3.43 30.26 -3.71
N TRP A 52 3.62 31.18 -2.76
CA TRP A 52 4.29 32.46 -2.97
C TRP A 52 5.79 32.42 -2.61
N ASP A 53 6.20 31.48 -1.76
CA ASP A 53 7.59 31.28 -1.35
C ASP A 53 8.01 29.80 -1.39
N TYR A 54 9.32 29.55 -1.51
CA TYR A 54 9.91 28.21 -1.41
C TYR A 54 9.49 27.46 -0.12
N TRP A 55 9.47 28.16 1.03
CA TRP A 55 9.06 27.60 2.31
C TRP A 55 7.56 27.29 2.37
N SER A 56 6.72 28.15 1.75
CA SER A 56 5.29 27.91 1.65
C SER A 56 4.99 26.63 0.85
N LEU A 57 5.73 26.41 -0.25
CA LEU A 57 5.61 25.22 -1.09
C LEU A 57 5.97 23.95 -0.32
N ILE A 58 7.03 24.00 0.50
CA ILE A 58 7.40 22.88 1.39
C ILE A 58 6.29 22.59 2.39
N GLY A 59 5.73 23.62 3.03
CA GLY A 59 4.61 23.49 3.96
C GLY A 59 3.39 22.83 3.32
N PHE A 60 3.00 23.28 2.12
CA PHE A 60 1.89 22.70 1.37
C PHE A 60 2.19 21.27 0.90
N ARG A 61 3.43 20.96 0.52
CA ARG A 61 3.88 19.59 0.21
C ARG A 61 3.81 18.66 1.42
N LEU A 62 4.18 19.14 2.59
CA LEU A 62 4.03 18.38 3.83
C LEU A 62 2.55 18.13 4.12
N PHE A 63 1.71 19.16 4.03
CA PHE A 63 0.25 19.03 4.21
C PHE A 63 -0.36 18.01 3.26
N THR A 64 -0.07 18.10 1.96
CA THR A 64 -0.56 17.12 0.96
C THR A 64 -0.06 15.71 1.23
N GLY A 65 1.16 15.56 1.76
CA GLY A 65 1.65 14.28 2.23
C GLY A 65 0.84 13.73 3.40
N LEU A 66 0.54 14.58 4.39
CA LEU A 66 -0.21 14.21 5.60
C LEU A 66 -1.64 13.75 5.31
N VAL A 67 -2.28 14.25 4.25
CA VAL A 67 -3.64 13.82 3.84
C VAL A 67 -3.63 12.76 2.74
N GLY A 68 -2.51 12.57 2.03
CA GLY A 68 -2.39 11.65 0.89
C GLY A 68 -2.11 10.18 1.23
N GLY A 69 -2.11 9.79 2.50
CA GLY A 69 -1.84 8.43 2.98
C GLY A 69 -3.04 7.47 2.93
N THR A 70 -3.92 7.59 1.93
CA THR A 70 -5.19 6.84 1.86
C THR A 70 -5.08 5.39 1.39
N ARG A 71 -3.96 4.99 0.79
CA ARG A 71 -3.72 3.61 0.28
C ARG A 71 -4.07 2.50 1.29
N PRO A 72 -3.60 2.51 2.54
CA PRO A 72 -3.97 1.50 3.52
C PRO A 72 -5.49 1.50 3.76
N VAL A 73 -6.13 2.66 3.92
CA VAL A 73 -7.58 2.76 4.15
C VAL A 73 -8.37 2.15 2.99
N VAL A 74 -8.01 2.47 1.74
CA VAL A 74 -8.67 1.92 0.54
C VAL A 74 -8.54 0.39 0.47
N SER A 75 -7.37 -0.16 0.79
CA SER A 75 -7.18 -1.62 0.80
C SER A 75 -8.08 -2.29 1.85
N VAL A 76 -8.23 -1.67 3.01
CA VAL A 76 -9.03 -2.23 4.10
C VAL A 76 -10.52 -2.08 3.77
N TYR A 77 -10.93 -0.95 3.17
CA TYR A 77 -12.25 -0.72 2.58
C TYR A 77 -12.64 -1.80 1.54
N ILE A 78 -11.75 -2.15 0.60
CA ILE A 78 -12.00 -3.24 -0.37
C ILE A 78 -12.22 -4.59 0.33
N SER A 79 -11.49 -4.89 1.41
CA SER A 79 -11.73 -6.13 2.16
C SER A 79 -13.04 -6.19 2.93
N ASP A 80 -13.64 -5.05 3.28
CA ASP A 80 -14.94 -5.08 3.95
C ASP A 80 -16.04 -5.53 3.00
N TRP A 81 -15.92 -5.15 1.72
CA TRP A 81 -16.85 -5.54 0.67
C TRP A 81 -16.64 -6.98 0.21
N VAL A 82 -15.38 -7.41 0.07
CA VAL A 82 -15.07 -8.69 -0.55
C VAL A 82 -14.66 -9.73 0.50
N LYS A 83 -15.61 -10.60 0.86
CA LYS A 83 -15.39 -11.70 1.83
C LYS A 83 -14.69 -12.93 1.23
N ALA A 84 -14.84 -13.16 -0.07
CA ALA A 84 -14.23 -14.31 -0.74
C ALA A 84 -12.72 -14.06 -1.00
N PRO A 85 -11.82 -14.95 -0.57
CA PRO A 85 -10.37 -14.72 -0.62
C PRO A 85 -9.81 -14.58 -2.05
N ASP A 86 -10.36 -15.34 -3.02
CA ASP A 86 -9.90 -15.29 -4.41
C ASP A 86 -10.33 -14.00 -5.11
N MET A 87 -11.58 -13.57 -4.89
CA MET A 87 -12.06 -12.27 -5.38
C MET A 87 -11.30 -11.12 -4.72
N LEU A 88 -11.00 -11.20 -3.42
CA LEU A 88 -10.25 -10.17 -2.72
C LEU A 88 -8.84 -10.01 -3.30
N THR A 89 -8.21 -11.13 -3.65
CA THR A 89 -6.89 -11.16 -4.31
C THR A 89 -6.94 -10.44 -5.66
N PHE A 90 -8.00 -10.68 -6.46
CA PHE A 90 -8.22 -10.00 -7.73
C PHE A 90 -8.38 -8.49 -7.57
N TRP A 91 -9.30 -8.03 -6.72
CA TRP A 91 -9.53 -6.59 -6.50
C TRP A 91 -8.31 -5.87 -5.92
N MET A 92 -7.56 -6.54 -5.04
CA MET A 92 -6.30 -6.02 -4.53
C MET A 92 -5.25 -5.88 -5.63
N SER A 93 -5.17 -6.85 -6.56
CA SER A 93 -4.23 -6.80 -7.68
C SER A 93 -4.52 -5.64 -8.66
N LEU A 94 -5.74 -5.09 -8.67
CA LEU A 94 -6.09 -3.93 -9.48
C LEU A 94 -5.51 -2.61 -8.93
N MET A 95 -5.22 -2.52 -7.63
CA MET A 95 -4.62 -1.32 -7.03
C MET A 95 -3.25 -0.94 -7.65
N PRO A 96 -2.29 -1.87 -7.82
CA PRO A 96 -1.03 -1.57 -8.50
C PRO A 96 -1.23 -1.30 -10.00
N VAL A 97 -2.23 -1.90 -10.67
CA VAL A 97 -2.57 -1.59 -12.08
C VAL A 97 -3.02 -0.14 -12.24
N ALA A 98 -3.92 0.32 -11.36
CA ALA A 98 -4.34 1.73 -11.36
C ALA A 98 -3.17 2.68 -11.08
N SER A 99 -2.25 2.28 -10.19
CA SER A 99 -1.02 3.05 -9.92
C SER A 99 -0.12 3.14 -11.15
N SER A 100 -0.03 2.07 -11.94
CA SER A 100 0.76 2.01 -13.18
C SER A 100 0.19 2.91 -14.27
N LEU A 101 -1.14 2.90 -14.43
CA LEU A 101 -1.81 3.80 -15.36
C LEU A 101 -1.58 5.27 -14.96
N ALA A 102 -1.65 5.59 -13.66
CA ALA A 102 -1.34 6.93 -13.17
C ALA A 102 0.13 7.32 -13.44
N SER A 103 1.08 6.38 -13.29
CA SER A 103 2.50 6.60 -13.61
C SER A 103 2.77 6.81 -15.10
N PHE A 104 1.94 6.28 -15.99
CA PHE A 104 1.99 6.56 -17.43
C PHE A 104 1.42 7.95 -17.75
N VAL A 105 0.18 8.21 -17.33
CA VAL A 105 -0.55 9.44 -17.69
C VAL A 105 0.06 10.67 -17.02
N GLY A 106 0.55 10.55 -15.79
CA GLY A 106 1.03 11.68 -14.99
C GLY A 106 2.19 12.46 -15.62
N PRO A 107 3.36 11.84 -15.86
CA PRO A 107 4.50 12.51 -16.47
C PRO A 107 4.24 12.98 -17.90
N LEU A 108 3.42 12.25 -18.65
CA LEU A 108 3.04 12.62 -20.02
C LEU A 108 2.25 13.94 -20.02
N LEU A 109 1.19 14.04 -19.21
CA LEU A 109 0.43 15.27 -19.05
C LEU A 109 1.29 16.39 -18.45
N GLY A 110 2.13 16.07 -17.46
CA GLY A 110 3.05 17.03 -16.85
C GLY A 110 4.03 17.64 -17.84
N GLY A 111 4.62 16.83 -18.73
CA GLY A 111 5.54 17.29 -19.77
C GLY A 111 4.88 18.19 -20.81
N ILE A 112 3.64 17.86 -21.23
CA ILE A 112 2.86 18.66 -22.18
C ILE A 112 2.50 20.02 -21.58
N VAL A 113 2.02 20.05 -20.34
CA VAL A 113 1.60 21.28 -19.65
C VAL A 113 2.79 22.22 -19.45
N VAL A 114 3.94 21.69 -19.02
CA VAL A 114 5.16 22.50 -18.82
C VAL A 114 5.70 23.05 -20.14
N GLN A 115 5.49 22.36 -21.27
CA GLN A 115 5.90 22.89 -22.57
C GLN A 115 4.95 23.96 -23.11
N ALA A 116 3.65 23.82 -22.86
CA ALA A 116 2.63 24.74 -23.36
C ALA A 116 2.65 26.11 -22.67
N ASP A 117 3.13 26.19 -21.43
CA ASP A 117 3.13 27.43 -20.64
C ASP A 117 4.57 27.94 -20.42
N THR A 118 4.99 28.94 -21.19
CA THR A 118 6.35 29.52 -21.14
C THR A 118 6.40 30.89 -20.45
N SER A 119 5.25 31.46 -20.06
CA SER A 119 5.13 32.91 -19.88
C SER A 119 4.79 33.46 -18.48
N GLU A 120 4.54 32.67 -17.42
CA GLU A 120 4.47 33.06 -15.97
C GLU A 120 3.90 31.84 -15.15
N PRO A 121 3.87 31.83 -13.80
CA PRO A 121 4.04 30.64 -12.95
C PRO A 121 2.77 29.81 -12.71
N LEU A 122 2.02 29.43 -13.75
CA LEU A 122 0.83 28.56 -13.64
C LEU A 122 1.12 27.08 -13.98
N ASN A 123 2.20 26.60 -13.37
CA ASN A 123 2.22 25.45 -12.47
C ASN A 123 1.34 24.24 -12.87
N SER A 124 1.99 23.15 -13.30
CA SER A 124 1.40 21.80 -13.41
C SER A 124 0.56 21.35 -12.19
N ALA A 125 0.69 22.02 -11.06
CA ALA A 125 -0.15 21.91 -9.87
C ALA A 125 -1.65 22.21 -10.12
N TYR A 126 -2.04 23.16 -10.99
CA TYR A 126 -3.45 23.43 -11.28
C TYR A 126 -4.13 22.26 -12.00
N VAL A 127 -3.42 21.66 -12.96
CA VAL A 127 -3.88 20.43 -13.63
C VAL A 127 -3.99 19.30 -12.60
N GLY A 128 -3.02 19.19 -11.69
CA GLY A 128 -3.10 18.28 -10.54
C GLY A 128 -4.33 18.50 -9.66
N PHE A 129 -4.68 19.76 -9.37
CA PHE A 129 -5.90 20.12 -8.64
C PHE A 129 -7.16 19.66 -9.37
N VAL A 130 -7.31 20.00 -10.65
CA VAL A 130 -8.50 19.63 -11.44
C VAL A 130 -8.67 18.12 -11.50
N LEU A 131 -7.59 17.38 -11.78
CA LEU A 131 -7.62 15.91 -11.83
C LEU A 131 -7.99 15.29 -10.48
N ASN A 132 -7.40 15.77 -9.38
CA ASN A 132 -7.69 15.23 -8.06
C ASN A 132 -9.10 15.63 -7.57
N PHE A 133 -9.58 16.83 -7.93
CA PHE A 133 -10.92 17.28 -7.61
C PHE A 133 -11.98 16.50 -8.41
N ALA A 134 -11.74 16.21 -9.68
CA ALA A 134 -12.57 15.28 -10.45
C ALA A 134 -12.60 13.88 -9.80
N GLY A 135 -11.44 13.37 -9.33
CA GLY A 135 -11.37 12.13 -8.56
C GLY A 135 -12.19 12.17 -7.27
N PHE A 136 -12.15 13.30 -6.53
CA PHE A 136 -13.00 13.52 -5.36
C PHE A 136 -14.49 13.46 -5.71
N LEU A 137 -14.93 14.13 -6.78
CA LEU A 137 -16.33 14.10 -7.22
C LEU A 137 -16.76 12.67 -7.58
N LEU A 138 -15.90 11.92 -8.29
CA LEU A 138 -16.18 10.53 -8.63
C LEU A 138 -16.36 9.67 -7.37
N VAL A 139 -15.47 9.79 -6.38
CA VAL A 139 -15.60 9.06 -5.12
C VAL A 139 -16.86 9.49 -4.36
N PHE A 140 -17.14 10.79 -4.31
CA PHE A 140 -18.28 11.32 -3.55
C PHE A 140 -19.62 10.85 -4.12
N PHE A 141 -19.77 10.82 -5.45
CA PHE A 141 -21.02 10.42 -6.11
C PHE A 141 -21.17 8.91 -6.33
N TYR A 142 -20.08 8.19 -6.59
CA TYR A 142 -20.15 6.77 -6.98
C TYR A 142 -19.68 5.78 -5.89
N ALA A 143 -18.95 6.21 -4.86
CA ALA A 143 -18.53 5.28 -3.82
C ALA A 143 -19.62 5.12 -2.76
N ASP A 144 -20.10 3.90 -2.58
CA ASP A 144 -21.04 3.55 -1.50
C ASP A 144 -20.36 3.55 -0.12
N LYS A 145 -21.16 3.70 0.94
CA LYS A 145 -20.65 3.54 2.32
C LYS A 145 -20.26 2.10 2.57
N SER A 146 -19.15 1.86 3.27
CA SER A 146 -18.75 0.49 3.59
C SER A 146 -19.79 -0.19 4.49
N PRO A 147 -20.00 -1.51 4.39
CA PRO A 147 -20.95 -2.23 5.24
C PRO A 147 -20.68 -2.03 6.74
N ARG A 148 -19.41 -1.81 7.10
CA ARG A 148 -19.00 -1.51 8.47
C ARG A 148 -19.47 -0.13 8.93
N ASP A 149 -19.33 0.88 8.07
CA ASP A 149 -19.79 2.25 8.35
C ASP A 149 -21.32 2.33 8.48
N ILE A 150 -22.06 1.40 7.84
CA ILE A 150 -23.52 1.30 7.97
C ILE A 150 -23.90 0.60 9.30
N SER A 151 -23.12 -0.39 9.74
CA SER A 151 -23.37 -1.12 10.99
C SER A 151 -23.04 -0.31 12.26
N GLU A 152 -22.01 0.53 12.20
CA GLU A 152 -21.64 1.45 13.27
C GLU A 152 -22.28 2.81 12.97
N ASN A 153 -23.54 3.01 13.39
CA ASN A 153 -24.15 4.34 13.40
C ASN A 153 -23.31 5.27 14.29
N LEU A 154 -22.38 6.00 13.66
CA LEU A 154 -21.48 6.93 14.33
C LEU A 154 -22.29 8.15 14.81
N SER A 155 -22.80 8.07 16.04
CA SER A 155 -23.45 9.22 16.66
C SER A 155 -22.43 10.37 16.78
N PRO A 156 -22.74 11.59 16.30
CA PRO A 156 -21.85 12.76 16.36
C PRO A 156 -21.40 13.10 17.79
N ALA A 157 -22.12 12.64 18.81
CA ALA A 157 -21.74 12.76 20.21
C ALA A 157 -20.44 12.01 20.57
N LYS A 158 -20.16 10.85 19.96
CA LYS A 158 -18.90 10.09 20.19
C LYS A 158 -17.70 10.80 19.58
N LEU A 159 -17.88 11.43 18.42
CA LEU A 159 -16.83 12.22 17.75
C LEU A 159 -16.41 13.43 18.61
N VAL A 160 -17.39 14.15 19.19
CA VAL A 160 -17.14 15.31 20.07
C VAL A 160 -16.52 14.91 21.41
N ALA A 161 -16.91 13.77 21.99
CA ALA A 161 -16.34 13.26 23.23
C ALA A 161 -14.85 12.90 23.10
N VAL A 162 -14.45 12.38 21.93
CA VAL A 162 -13.06 11.96 21.65
C VAL A 162 -12.16 13.14 21.29
N ILE A 163 -12.65 14.13 20.53
CA ILE A 163 -11.90 15.38 20.26
C ILE A 163 -11.57 16.12 21.57
N ARG A 164 -12.41 15.99 22.60
CA ARG A 164 -12.16 16.52 23.95
C ARG A 164 -11.15 15.70 24.79
N GLY A 165 -10.44 14.73 24.21
CA GLY A 165 -9.39 13.99 24.89
C GLY A 165 -9.88 13.03 25.98
N LYS A 166 -11.19 12.77 26.07
CA LYS A 166 -11.68 11.63 26.85
C LYS A 166 -11.47 10.40 26.01
N ALA A 167 -10.36 9.70 26.26
CA ALA A 167 -10.19 8.32 25.81
C ALA A 167 -11.47 7.58 26.15
N CYS A 168 -12.25 7.23 25.13
CA CYS A 168 -13.44 6.43 25.32
C CYS A 168 -12.93 5.04 25.70
N GLU A 169 -12.81 4.81 27.01
CA GLU A 169 -12.81 3.50 27.60
C GLU A 169 -13.87 2.68 26.85
N LYS A 170 -13.45 1.56 26.27
CA LYS A 170 -14.36 0.65 25.55
C LYS A 170 -15.52 0.40 26.50
N THR A 171 -16.69 0.97 26.22
CA THR A 171 -17.90 0.65 26.98
C THR A 171 -18.05 -0.85 26.91
N PRO A 172 -17.91 -1.58 28.03
CA PRO A 172 -18.12 -3.01 28.03
C PRO A 172 -19.57 -3.21 27.62
N VAL A 173 -19.79 -4.13 26.68
CA VAL A 173 -21.13 -4.61 26.36
C VAL A 173 -21.71 -5.11 27.69
N LYS A 174 -22.66 -4.35 28.25
CA LYS A 174 -23.35 -4.73 29.49
C LYS A 174 -24.14 -6.00 29.18
N GLY A 175 -23.60 -7.14 29.60
CA GLY A 175 -24.11 -8.47 29.34
C GLY A 175 -23.07 -9.58 29.49
N GLU A 176 -21.76 -9.28 29.46
CA GLU A 176 -20.71 -10.26 29.80
C GLU A 176 -20.31 -10.11 31.27
N GLU A 177 -21.15 -10.66 32.14
CA GLU A 177 -20.82 -10.89 33.55
C GLU A 177 -19.76 -12.02 33.61
N ASN A 178 -18.51 -11.65 33.92
CA ASN A 178 -17.45 -12.52 34.45
C ASN A 178 -17.40 -13.98 33.97
N ASP A 179 -17.37 -14.20 32.66
CA ASP A 179 -17.07 -15.53 32.12
C ASP A 179 -15.55 -15.59 31.81
N PRO A 180 -14.73 -16.35 32.55
CA PRO A 180 -13.29 -16.51 32.27
C PRO A 180 -13.01 -17.17 30.90
N GLU A 181 -14.05 -17.54 30.15
CA GLU A 181 -13.99 -18.22 28.86
C GLU A 181 -13.79 -17.31 27.63
N SER A 182 -14.09 -16.01 27.70
CA SER A 182 -13.90 -15.07 26.56
C SER A 182 -12.41 -14.79 26.27
N MET A 183 -11.53 -15.10 27.22
CA MET A 183 -10.09 -14.88 27.13
C MET A 183 -9.33 -15.92 26.27
N ARG A 184 -10.03 -16.92 25.70
CA ARG A 184 -9.44 -18.04 24.94
C ARG A 184 -9.86 -18.12 23.47
N THR A 185 -10.29 -17.02 22.85
CA THR A 185 -10.24 -16.96 21.39
C THR A 185 -8.77 -16.72 21.00
N PRO A 186 -8.13 -17.56 20.16
CA PRO A 186 -6.79 -17.27 19.68
C PRO A 186 -6.81 -15.89 19.02
N GLY A 187 -5.89 -15.03 19.45
CA GLY A 187 -5.74 -13.70 18.89
C GLY A 187 -5.51 -13.75 17.37
N PRO A 188 -5.67 -12.62 16.67
CA PRO A 188 -5.53 -12.58 15.23
C PRO A 188 -4.16 -13.13 14.79
N LEU A 189 -4.19 -14.08 13.87
CA LEU A 189 -3.03 -14.82 13.40
C LEU A 189 -2.28 -13.98 12.36
N VAL A 190 -0.99 -13.76 12.62
CA VAL A 190 -0.09 -13.02 11.74
C VAL A 190 1.18 -13.84 11.54
N GLU A 191 1.40 -14.29 10.31
CA GLU A 191 2.58 -15.07 9.92
C GLU A 191 3.78 -14.14 9.65
N TRP A 192 4.41 -13.65 10.71
CA TRP A 192 5.53 -12.70 10.62
C TRP A 192 6.70 -13.19 9.75
N SER A 193 6.93 -14.50 9.72
CA SER A 193 7.97 -15.15 8.90
C SER A 193 7.79 -14.88 7.40
N GLY A 194 6.55 -14.74 6.92
CA GLY A 194 6.25 -14.38 5.53
C GLY A 194 6.07 -12.88 5.30
N ILE A 195 5.73 -12.11 6.34
CA ILE A 195 5.42 -10.67 6.23
C ILE A 195 6.69 -9.80 6.28
N ILE A 196 7.70 -10.16 7.08
CA ILE A 196 8.94 -9.37 7.22
C ILE A 196 9.74 -9.29 5.91
N PRO A 197 10.17 -10.41 5.29
CA PRO A 197 10.84 -10.40 3.98
C PRO A 197 10.01 -9.68 2.91
N PHE A 198 8.69 -9.75 3.03
CA PHE A 198 7.78 -9.04 2.16
C PHE A 198 7.77 -7.50 2.37
N ILE A 199 7.78 -7.02 3.61
CA ILE A 199 7.93 -5.58 3.91
C ILE A 199 9.26 -5.06 3.38
N MET A 200 10.35 -5.84 3.55
CA MET A 200 11.66 -5.50 2.99
C MET A 200 11.62 -5.40 1.46
N ALA A 201 11.00 -6.36 0.80
CA ALA A 201 10.81 -6.34 -0.65
C ALA A 201 10.09 -5.06 -1.12
N CYS A 202 8.99 -4.69 -0.46
CA CYS A 202 8.29 -3.44 -0.76
C CYS A 202 9.20 -2.23 -0.57
N GLY A 203 10.00 -2.20 0.49
CA GLY A 203 11.01 -1.16 0.72
C GLY A 203 11.98 -1.04 -0.44
N PHE A 204 12.58 -2.15 -0.88
CA PHE A 204 13.52 -2.15 -2.00
C PHE A 204 12.90 -1.76 -3.34
N VAL A 205 11.68 -2.20 -3.65
CA VAL A 205 10.96 -1.75 -4.85
C VAL A 205 10.76 -0.23 -4.83
N ASN A 206 10.30 0.31 -3.70
CA ASN A 206 10.06 1.75 -3.58
C ASN A 206 11.36 2.55 -3.58
N MET A 207 12.44 2.01 -3.01
CA MET A 207 13.78 2.59 -3.10
C MET A 207 14.26 2.63 -4.55
N GLY A 208 14.11 1.54 -5.31
CA GLY A 208 14.45 1.47 -6.73
C GLY A 208 13.66 2.47 -7.58
N THR A 209 12.35 2.49 -7.41
CA THR A 209 11.44 3.37 -8.18
C THR A 209 11.77 4.85 -7.98
N GLN A 210 11.98 5.28 -6.72
CA GLN A 210 12.30 6.68 -6.44
C GLN A 210 13.73 7.03 -6.82
N GLY A 211 14.67 6.11 -6.67
CA GLY A 211 16.06 6.33 -7.08
C GLY A 211 16.15 6.57 -8.58
N TRP A 212 15.45 5.74 -9.37
CA TRP A 212 15.33 5.95 -10.81
C TRP A 212 14.68 7.29 -11.18
N SER A 213 13.62 7.68 -10.45
CA SER A 213 12.96 8.98 -10.68
C SER A 213 13.91 10.16 -10.43
N VAL A 214 14.77 10.09 -9.42
CA VAL A 214 15.80 11.12 -9.15
C VAL A 214 16.86 11.11 -10.25
N LEU A 215 17.32 9.93 -10.68
CA LEU A 215 18.33 9.79 -11.72
C LEU A 215 17.86 10.30 -13.08
N LEU A 216 16.59 10.11 -13.44
CA LEU A 216 16.02 10.69 -14.65
C LEU A 216 16.08 12.22 -14.64
N VAL A 217 15.79 12.85 -13.48
CA VAL A 217 15.87 14.31 -13.33
C VAL A 217 17.32 14.79 -13.39
N THR A 218 18.28 14.07 -12.82
CA THR A 218 19.70 14.46 -12.92
C THR A 218 20.25 14.25 -14.33
N MET A 219 19.81 13.19 -15.04
CA MET A 219 20.13 12.98 -16.46
C MET A 219 19.61 14.14 -17.34
N GLN A 220 18.47 14.72 -16.99
CA GLN A 220 17.95 15.92 -17.68
C GLN A 220 18.93 17.08 -17.60
N GLN A 221 19.51 17.32 -16.42
CA GLN A 221 20.43 18.44 -16.21
C GLN A 221 21.75 18.24 -16.97
N ASP A 222 22.22 17.00 -17.06
CA ASP A 222 23.48 16.67 -17.72
C ASP A 222 23.39 16.63 -19.24
N ILE A 223 22.29 16.11 -19.79
CA ILE A 223 22.12 15.91 -21.25
C ILE A 223 21.32 17.08 -21.87
N GLY A 224 20.78 17.99 -21.05
CA GLY A 224 20.06 19.19 -21.51
C GLY A 224 18.71 18.88 -22.15
N PHE A 225 18.05 17.78 -21.74
CA PHE A 225 16.78 17.38 -22.34
C PHE A 225 15.65 18.39 -22.09
N SER A 226 14.80 18.56 -23.10
CA SER A 226 13.56 19.33 -22.94
C SER A 226 12.62 18.65 -21.93
N SER A 227 11.80 19.45 -21.26
CA SER A 227 10.80 18.95 -20.31
C SER A 227 9.80 17.96 -20.95
N LEU A 228 9.47 18.16 -22.23
CA LEU A 228 8.64 17.21 -22.99
C LEU A 228 9.35 15.87 -23.18
N ALA A 229 10.64 15.89 -23.56
CA ALA A 229 11.40 14.65 -23.75
C ALA A 229 11.46 13.83 -22.45
N MET A 230 11.62 14.49 -21.30
CA MET A 230 11.55 13.83 -20.00
C MET A 230 10.17 13.27 -19.66
N GLY A 231 9.10 14.00 -20.00
CA GLY A 231 7.73 13.51 -19.90
C GLY A 231 7.49 12.28 -20.76
N LEU A 232 8.03 12.25 -21.98
CA LEU A 232 7.94 11.11 -22.90
C LEU A 232 8.74 9.90 -22.43
N ILE A 233 9.96 10.08 -21.92
CA ILE A 233 10.77 8.99 -21.35
C ILE A 233 10.07 8.39 -20.13
N SER A 234 9.53 9.24 -19.25
CA SER A 234 8.77 8.78 -18.08
C SER A 234 7.46 8.10 -18.47
N GLY A 235 6.77 8.61 -19.49
CA GLY A 235 5.61 7.95 -20.09
C GLY A 235 5.97 6.59 -20.69
N TRP A 236 7.09 6.47 -21.41
CA TRP A 236 7.60 5.20 -21.92
C TRP A 236 7.85 4.19 -20.80
N CYS A 237 8.46 4.61 -19.69
CA CYS A 237 8.58 3.79 -18.49
C CYS A 237 7.19 3.35 -17.97
N GLY A 238 6.21 4.25 -17.93
CA GLY A 238 4.82 3.96 -17.58
C GLY A 238 4.15 2.88 -18.44
N VAL A 239 4.36 2.91 -19.77
CA VAL A 239 3.87 1.88 -20.69
C VAL A 239 4.46 0.52 -20.32
N TRP A 240 5.76 0.44 -20.04
CA TRP A 240 6.41 -0.82 -19.68
C TRP A 240 6.02 -1.35 -18.30
N ILE A 241 5.75 -0.46 -17.34
CA ILE A 241 5.11 -0.81 -16.07
C ILE A 241 3.76 -1.50 -16.37
N MET A 242 2.93 -0.93 -17.25
CA MET A 242 1.64 -1.52 -17.63
C MET A 242 1.79 -2.85 -18.37
N VAL A 243 2.71 -2.96 -19.34
CA VAL A 243 2.96 -4.21 -20.08
C VAL A 243 3.39 -5.32 -19.14
N GLY A 244 4.28 -5.03 -18.18
CA GLY A 244 4.68 -5.98 -17.15
C GLY A 244 3.47 -6.52 -16.37
N GLN A 245 2.56 -5.64 -15.95
CA GLN A 245 1.42 -6.04 -15.10
C GLN A 245 0.22 -6.60 -15.85
N LEU A 246 -0.09 -6.12 -17.05
CA LEU A 246 -1.31 -6.48 -17.77
C LEU A 246 -1.10 -7.59 -18.80
N ALA A 247 0.10 -7.70 -19.37
CA ALA A 247 0.41 -8.72 -20.36
C ALA A 247 1.31 -9.83 -19.77
N PHE A 248 2.45 -9.44 -19.18
CA PHE A 248 3.43 -10.42 -18.72
C PHE A 248 2.99 -11.18 -17.47
N LEU A 249 2.35 -10.51 -16.51
CA LEU A 249 1.84 -11.17 -15.31
C LEU A 249 0.84 -12.31 -15.61
N PRO A 250 -0.28 -12.10 -16.33
CA PRO A 250 -1.21 -13.20 -16.63
C PRO A 250 -0.56 -14.28 -17.50
N PHE A 251 0.36 -13.91 -18.40
CA PHE A 251 1.15 -14.88 -19.16
C PHE A 251 1.98 -15.77 -18.23
N ALA A 252 2.75 -15.19 -17.31
CA ALA A 252 3.61 -15.95 -16.39
C ALA A 252 2.80 -16.82 -15.41
N VAL A 253 1.64 -16.34 -14.94
CA VAL A 253 0.79 -17.11 -14.02
C VAL A 253 0.03 -18.23 -14.74
N ASN A 254 -0.59 -17.94 -15.90
CA ASN A 254 -1.49 -18.89 -16.56
C ASN A 254 -0.77 -19.84 -17.52
N ARG A 255 0.30 -19.40 -18.18
CA ARG A 255 1.06 -20.23 -19.14
C ARG A 255 2.29 -20.86 -18.51
N LEU A 256 3.03 -20.12 -17.69
CA LEU A 256 4.26 -20.62 -17.07
C LEU A 256 4.05 -21.18 -15.66
N HIS A 257 2.84 -21.04 -15.09
CA HIS A 257 2.50 -21.48 -13.73
C HIS A 257 3.46 -20.94 -12.65
N TRP A 258 3.99 -19.74 -12.88
CA TRP A 258 4.89 -19.11 -11.91
C TRP A 258 4.13 -18.68 -10.66
N THR A 259 4.76 -18.91 -9.51
CA THR A 259 4.26 -18.40 -8.23
C THR A 259 4.49 -16.89 -8.11
N MET A 260 3.73 -16.22 -7.26
CA MET A 260 3.92 -14.78 -6.98
C MET A 260 5.32 -14.48 -6.40
N ALA A 261 5.95 -15.45 -5.70
CA ALA A 261 7.29 -15.28 -5.15
C ALA A 261 8.37 -15.39 -6.23
N THR A 262 8.21 -16.32 -7.19
CA THR A 262 9.11 -16.42 -8.35
C THR A 262 9.01 -15.22 -9.27
N LEU A 263 7.81 -14.64 -9.42
CA LEU A 263 7.61 -13.38 -10.13
C LEU A 263 8.34 -12.21 -9.46
N MET A 264 8.36 -12.19 -8.13
CA MET A 264 9.10 -11.17 -7.38
C MET A 264 10.61 -11.27 -7.62
N VAL A 265 11.17 -12.49 -7.55
CA VAL A 265 12.59 -12.75 -7.86
C VAL A 265 12.92 -12.31 -9.29
N PHE A 266 12.09 -12.68 -10.26
CA PHE A 266 12.27 -12.31 -11.65
C PHE A 266 12.24 -10.79 -11.86
N GLY A 267 11.27 -10.10 -11.25
CA GLY A 267 11.16 -8.64 -11.31
C GLY A 267 12.42 -7.95 -10.81
N PHE A 268 12.94 -8.34 -9.64
CA PHE A 268 14.19 -7.79 -9.11
C PHE A 268 15.41 -8.14 -9.95
N ALA A 269 15.49 -9.38 -10.46
CA ALA A 269 16.60 -9.83 -11.29
C ALA A 269 16.71 -9.00 -12.57
N ILE A 270 15.58 -8.74 -13.23
CA ILE A 270 15.55 -7.90 -14.42
C ILE A 270 15.88 -6.44 -14.10
N SER A 271 15.44 -5.91 -12.96
CA SER A 271 15.77 -4.55 -12.52
C SER A 271 17.28 -4.34 -12.20
N THR A 272 18.12 -5.38 -12.18
CA THR A 272 19.58 -5.22 -12.05
C THR A 272 20.23 -4.54 -13.26
N CYS A 273 19.53 -4.43 -14.40
CA CYS A 273 20.00 -3.70 -15.58
C CYS A 273 20.26 -2.20 -15.34
N ILE A 274 19.84 -1.66 -14.19
CA ILE A 274 20.05 -0.26 -13.78
C ILE A 274 21.52 0.19 -13.78
N ILE A 275 22.50 -0.72 -13.81
CA ILE A 275 23.92 -0.37 -13.88
C ILE A 275 24.39 0.07 -15.28
N VAL A 276 23.60 -0.21 -16.32
CA VAL A 276 23.96 0.08 -17.72
C VAL A 276 23.95 1.58 -18.10
N PRO A 277 22.96 2.41 -17.68
CA PRO A 277 22.86 3.81 -18.10
C PRO A 277 24.11 4.68 -17.88
N PRO A 278 24.88 4.60 -16.77
CA PRO A 278 26.07 5.44 -16.61
C PRO A 278 27.21 5.13 -17.61
N PHE A 279 27.16 3.99 -18.30
CA PHE A 279 28.13 3.59 -19.32
C PHE A 279 27.57 3.71 -20.74
N ALA A 280 26.30 4.10 -20.88
CA ALA A 280 25.63 4.19 -22.17
C ALA A 280 25.64 5.63 -22.67
N GLU A 281 26.30 5.87 -23.81
CA GLU A 281 26.28 7.17 -24.49
C GLU A 281 25.01 7.33 -25.36
N ASN A 282 24.40 6.21 -25.75
CA ASN A 282 23.20 6.19 -26.59
C ASN A 282 21.92 6.33 -25.76
N ILE A 283 21.14 7.38 -26.03
CA ILE A 283 19.84 7.64 -25.38
C ILE A 283 18.87 6.45 -25.50
N TRP A 284 18.86 5.77 -26.66
CA TRP A 284 17.99 4.63 -26.89
C TRP A 284 18.28 3.46 -25.96
N VAL A 285 19.56 3.29 -25.56
CA VAL A 285 19.96 2.28 -24.58
C VAL A 285 19.43 2.66 -23.19
N ILE A 286 19.51 3.94 -22.82
CA ILE A 286 18.94 4.43 -21.55
C ILE A 286 17.42 4.23 -21.53
N CYS A 287 16.71 4.52 -22.62
CA CYS A 287 15.27 4.29 -22.75
C CYS A 287 14.90 2.79 -22.68
N ALA A 288 15.68 1.92 -23.33
CA ALA A 288 15.47 0.48 -23.29
C ALA A 288 15.70 -0.10 -21.89
N VAL A 289 16.80 0.30 -21.23
CA VAL A 289 17.10 -0.12 -19.86
C VAL A 289 16.07 0.44 -18.88
N GLY A 290 15.67 1.71 -19.04
CA GLY A 290 14.63 2.34 -18.23
C GLY A 290 13.28 1.63 -18.35
N ALA A 291 12.93 1.16 -19.55
CA ALA A 291 11.76 0.32 -19.79
C ALA A 291 11.85 -1.03 -19.07
N ILE A 292 12.98 -1.74 -19.21
CA ILE A 292 13.21 -3.03 -18.57
C ILE A 292 13.16 -2.89 -17.04
N PHE A 293 13.84 -1.88 -16.49
CA PHE A 293 13.85 -1.57 -15.07
C PHE A 293 12.44 -1.28 -14.54
N SER A 294 11.70 -0.43 -15.26
CA SER A 294 10.35 -0.02 -14.88
C SER A 294 9.32 -1.15 -15.08
N GLY A 295 9.51 -2.07 -16.01
CA GLY A 295 8.68 -3.26 -16.14
C GLY A 295 8.93 -4.30 -15.04
N GLY A 296 10.16 -4.40 -14.52
CA GLY A 296 10.55 -5.37 -13.49
C GLY A 296 10.07 -5.03 -12.07
N LEU A 297 10.21 -3.77 -11.64
CA LEU A 297 9.84 -3.34 -10.28
C LEU A 297 8.36 -3.58 -9.89
N PRO A 298 7.37 -3.34 -10.77
CA PRO A 298 5.96 -3.55 -10.45
C PRO A 298 5.61 -5.04 -10.32
N LEU A 299 6.30 -5.92 -11.07
CA LEU A 299 6.19 -7.38 -10.91
C LEU A 299 6.64 -7.80 -9.50
N ALA A 300 7.70 -7.18 -8.98
CA ALA A 300 8.13 -7.37 -7.60
C ALA A 300 7.13 -6.80 -6.58
N ASN A 301 6.47 -5.69 -6.88
CA ASN A 301 5.49 -5.08 -5.98
C ASN A 301 4.16 -5.85 -5.89
N LEU A 302 3.76 -6.58 -6.94
CA LEU A 302 2.46 -7.28 -7.03
C LEU A 302 2.28 -8.38 -5.98
N GLY A 303 3.38 -8.96 -5.49
CA GLY A 303 3.36 -9.87 -4.35
C GLY A 303 2.67 -9.24 -3.13
N ALA A 304 2.74 -7.91 -2.99
CA ALA A 304 2.12 -7.16 -1.90
C ALA A 304 0.62 -7.26 -1.84
N PHE A 305 -0.04 -7.05 -2.97
CA PHE A 305 -1.49 -6.97 -2.96
C PHE A 305 -2.12 -8.36 -3.03
N THR A 306 -1.40 -9.34 -3.56
CA THR A 306 -1.92 -10.70 -3.79
C THR A 306 -1.62 -11.69 -2.67
N MET A 307 -0.43 -11.65 -2.06
CA MET A 307 -0.06 -12.57 -0.98
C MET A 307 -0.57 -12.12 0.38
N PHE A 308 -0.64 -10.81 0.60
CA PHE A 308 -0.91 -10.23 1.90
C PHE A 308 -2.27 -10.61 2.52
N PRO A 309 -3.38 -10.68 1.75
CA PRO A 309 -4.66 -11.19 2.28
C PRO A 309 -4.58 -12.63 2.79
N ARG A 310 -3.58 -13.42 2.34
CA ARG A 310 -3.38 -14.82 2.71
C ARG A 310 -2.49 -15.01 3.94
N LEU A 311 -1.84 -13.97 4.45
CA LEU A 311 -0.88 -14.06 5.56
C LEU A 311 -1.32 -13.35 6.86
N CYS A 312 -2.39 -12.55 6.82
CA CYS A 312 -2.89 -11.83 7.99
C CYS A 312 -4.42 -11.92 8.10
N ASP A 313 -4.92 -11.80 9.32
CA ASP A 313 -6.35 -11.68 9.60
C ASP A 313 -6.87 -10.26 9.34
N VAL A 314 -8.16 -10.17 8.98
CA VAL A 314 -8.84 -8.90 8.67
C VAL A 314 -8.73 -7.88 9.80
N ALA A 315 -8.71 -8.34 11.06
CA ALA A 315 -8.62 -7.49 12.24
C ALA A 315 -7.30 -6.71 12.39
N VAL A 316 -6.17 -7.27 11.92
CA VAL A 316 -4.83 -6.64 12.05
C VAL A 316 -4.33 -6.11 10.71
N LYS A 317 -5.08 -6.37 9.63
CA LYS A 317 -4.75 -5.97 8.26
C LYS A 317 -4.40 -4.50 8.13
N GLY A 318 -5.20 -3.60 8.72
CA GLY A 318 -4.94 -2.16 8.68
C GLY A 318 -3.62 -1.76 9.33
N ARG A 319 -3.29 -2.37 10.48
CA ARG A 319 -2.04 -2.11 11.21
C ARG A 319 -0.81 -2.56 10.42
N VAL A 320 -0.86 -3.75 9.82
CA VAL A 320 0.25 -4.27 9.02
C VAL A 320 0.41 -3.48 7.71
N MET A 321 -0.69 -3.13 7.03
CA MET A 321 -0.64 -2.27 5.82
C MET A 321 -0.11 -0.86 6.13
N GLY A 322 -0.44 -0.32 7.30
CA GLY A 322 0.13 0.91 7.82
C GLY A 322 1.65 0.79 7.98
N LEU A 323 2.12 -0.28 8.63
CA LEU A 323 3.56 -0.55 8.81
C LEU A 323 4.30 -0.70 7.48
N THR A 324 3.74 -1.44 6.51
CA THR A 324 4.31 -1.56 5.16
C THR A 324 4.40 -0.21 4.46
N SER A 325 3.40 0.66 4.65
CA SER A 325 3.39 2.01 4.08
C SER A 325 4.48 2.90 4.69
N VAL A 326 4.68 2.85 6.00
CA VAL A 326 5.77 3.59 6.68
C VAL A 326 7.13 3.12 6.19
N CYS A 327 7.38 1.80 6.20
CA CYS A 327 8.63 1.24 5.73
C CYS A 327 8.90 1.64 4.27
N SER A 328 7.89 1.52 3.39
CA SER A 328 7.99 1.93 1.99
C SER A 328 8.36 3.40 1.86
N ASN A 329 7.73 4.30 2.62
CA ASN A 329 8.04 5.73 2.54
C ASN A 329 9.43 6.07 3.11
N ILE A 330 9.88 5.40 4.17
CA ILE A 330 11.26 5.55 4.68
C ILE A 330 12.27 5.12 3.60
N SER A 331 12.05 3.98 2.93
CA SER A 331 12.91 3.53 1.84
C SER A 331 13.01 4.54 0.70
N LYS A 332 11.91 5.27 0.40
CA LYS A 332 11.92 6.38 -0.56
C LYS A 332 12.77 7.56 -0.09
N CYS A 333 12.65 7.95 1.18
CA CYS A 333 13.47 9.01 1.77
C CYS A 333 14.96 8.68 1.65
N VAL A 334 15.34 7.47 2.07
CA VAL A 334 16.72 6.97 1.99
C VAL A 334 17.23 7.00 0.54
N SER A 335 16.39 6.55 -0.41
CA SER A 335 16.72 6.59 -1.84
C SER A 335 17.05 7.98 -2.34
N ILE A 336 16.16 8.96 -2.10
CA ILE A 336 16.31 10.32 -2.62
C ILE A 336 17.55 11.01 -2.04
N LEU A 337 17.79 10.83 -0.74
CA LEU A 337 18.94 11.42 -0.07
C LEU A 337 20.25 10.82 -0.57
N LEU A 338 20.35 9.49 -0.63
CA LEU A 338 21.57 8.83 -1.06
C LEU A 338 21.83 9.03 -2.55
N CYS A 339 20.82 8.90 -3.42
CA CYS A 339 21.01 9.12 -4.86
C CYS A 339 21.53 10.53 -5.15
N GLY A 340 21.02 11.57 -4.48
CA GLY A 340 21.49 12.94 -4.65
C GLY A 340 22.96 13.11 -4.24
N VAL A 341 23.30 12.72 -3.01
CA VAL A 341 24.68 12.87 -2.49
C VAL A 341 25.69 12.03 -3.27
N LEU A 342 25.33 10.81 -3.65
CA LEU A 342 26.22 9.91 -4.39
C LEU A 342 26.44 10.37 -5.83
N TYR A 343 25.46 11.05 -6.44
CA TYR A 343 25.60 11.60 -7.79
C TYR A 343 26.68 12.68 -7.84
N ASP A 344 26.73 13.54 -6.82
CA ASP A 344 27.71 14.62 -6.71
C ASP A 344 29.15 14.10 -6.58
N VAL A 345 29.33 12.92 -5.98
CA VAL A 345 30.66 12.28 -5.84
C VAL A 345 31.15 11.71 -7.17
N LYS A 346 30.37 10.79 -7.77
CA LYS A 346 30.59 10.29 -9.13
C LYS A 346 29.27 9.81 -9.72
N LYS A 347 29.03 10.17 -10.99
CA LYS A 347 27.79 9.86 -11.72
C LYS A 347 27.38 8.39 -11.70
N TRP A 348 28.32 7.43 -11.70
CA TRP A 348 28.00 5.99 -11.73
C TRP A 348 27.65 5.36 -10.37
N ILE A 349 28.07 5.96 -9.25
CA ILE A 349 27.88 5.42 -7.90
C ILE A 349 26.41 5.20 -7.52
N PRO A 350 25.47 6.13 -7.76
CA PRO A 350 24.08 5.90 -7.40
C PRO A 350 23.45 4.72 -8.16
N TYR A 351 23.89 4.43 -9.39
CA TYR A 351 23.45 3.24 -10.14
C TYR A 351 23.99 1.95 -9.50
N ALA A 352 25.23 1.95 -9.01
CA ALA A 352 25.80 0.83 -8.27
C ALA A 352 25.08 0.58 -6.93
N MET A 353 24.68 1.65 -6.23
CA MET A 353 23.83 1.55 -5.04
C MET A 353 22.48 0.89 -5.39
N LEU A 354 21.80 1.35 -6.44
CA LEU A 354 20.52 0.77 -6.86
C LEU A 354 20.67 -0.68 -7.30
N LEU A 355 21.76 -1.04 -7.99
CA LEU A 355 22.08 -2.43 -8.30
C LEU A 355 22.18 -3.29 -7.03
N ALA A 356 22.91 -2.81 -6.01
CA ALA A 356 23.02 -3.52 -4.73
C ALA A 356 21.64 -3.71 -4.07
N VAL A 357 20.79 -2.68 -4.11
CA VAL A 357 19.40 -2.76 -3.61
C VAL A 357 18.58 -3.79 -4.39
N MET A 358 18.72 -3.85 -5.71
CA MET A 358 18.01 -4.86 -6.53
C MET A 358 18.51 -6.27 -6.23
N ILE A 359 19.81 -6.48 -6.02
CA ILE A 359 20.38 -7.77 -5.61
C ILE A 359 19.84 -8.20 -4.24
N LEU A 360 19.76 -7.29 -3.28
CA LEU A 360 19.11 -7.55 -1.98
C LEU A 360 17.62 -7.90 -2.16
N GLY A 361 16.95 -7.26 -3.13
CA GLY A 361 15.60 -7.61 -3.58
C GLY A 361 15.49 -9.05 -4.10
N VAL A 362 16.44 -9.49 -4.93
CA VAL A 362 16.51 -10.88 -5.40
C VAL A 362 16.68 -11.85 -4.23
N ILE A 363 17.61 -11.56 -3.31
CA ILE A 363 17.86 -12.41 -2.12
C ILE A 363 16.60 -12.50 -1.26
N THR A 364 15.93 -11.38 -0.98
CA THR A 364 14.67 -11.39 -0.21
C THR A 364 13.56 -12.15 -0.92
N GLY A 365 13.49 -12.08 -2.25
CA GLY A 365 12.57 -12.92 -3.05
C GLY A 365 12.86 -14.41 -2.95
N LEU A 366 14.14 -14.80 -2.99
CA LEU A 366 14.56 -16.20 -2.82
C LEU A 366 14.30 -16.73 -1.40
N VAL A 367 14.40 -15.87 -0.40
CA VAL A 367 13.97 -16.20 0.97
C VAL A 367 12.45 -16.37 1.01
N GLN A 368 11.70 -15.49 0.34
CA GLN A 368 10.23 -15.54 0.29
C GLN A 368 9.72 -16.82 -0.37
N THR A 369 10.34 -17.29 -1.47
CA THR A 369 9.94 -18.54 -2.13
C THR A 369 10.07 -19.77 -1.20
N ARG A 370 11.00 -19.74 -0.25
CA ARG A 370 11.21 -20.82 0.72
C ARG A 370 10.33 -20.72 1.97
N LEU A 371 10.07 -19.50 2.44
CA LEU A 371 9.30 -19.27 3.68
C LEU A 371 7.80 -19.25 3.45
N LEU A 372 7.34 -18.76 2.29
CA LEU A 372 5.92 -18.60 2.01
C LEU A 372 5.12 -19.92 2.09
N PRO A 373 5.58 -21.05 1.52
CA PRO A 373 4.87 -22.32 1.66
C PRO A 373 4.76 -22.76 3.12
N LYS A 374 5.85 -22.61 3.89
CA LYS A 374 5.90 -22.98 5.32
C LYS A 374 4.93 -22.14 6.16
N ALA A 375 4.86 -20.83 5.90
CA ALA A 375 3.95 -19.92 6.57
C ALA A 375 2.48 -20.24 6.24
N LEU A 376 2.17 -20.52 4.98
CA LEU A 376 0.82 -20.90 4.56
C LEU A 376 0.39 -22.24 5.17
N ASP A 377 1.29 -23.23 5.24
CA ASP A 377 1.02 -24.52 5.88
C ASP A 377 0.88 -24.41 7.41
N HIS A 378 1.63 -23.52 8.05
CA HIS A 378 1.46 -23.22 9.47
C HIS A 378 0.06 -22.65 9.74
N ARG A 379 -0.33 -21.62 8.98
CA ARG A 379 -1.66 -21.00 9.07
C ARG A 379 -2.79 -21.99 8.81
N ARG A 380 -2.65 -22.83 7.78
CA ARG A 380 -3.64 -23.87 7.47
C ARG A 380 -3.82 -24.84 8.64
N ARG A 381 -2.73 -25.29 9.25
CA ARG A 381 -2.76 -26.18 10.43
C ARG A 381 -3.41 -25.50 11.64
N MET A 382 -3.09 -24.23 11.90
CA MET A 382 -3.71 -23.48 12.99
C MET A 382 -5.22 -23.30 12.76
N ASN A 383 -5.65 -22.94 11.55
CA ASN A 383 -7.08 -22.82 11.22
C ASN A 383 -7.83 -24.14 11.40
N LEU A 384 -7.23 -25.26 10.99
CA LEU A 384 -7.80 -26.59 11.21
C LEU A 384 -7.88 -26.94 12.69
N ALA A 385 -6.84 -26.64 13.48
CA ALA A 385 -6.83 -26.87 14.92
C ALA A 385 -7.91 -26.04 15.64
N ILE A 386 -8.09 -24.78 15.23
CA ILE A 386 -9.14 -23.88 15.77
C ILE A 386 -10.53 -24.39 15.39
N ALA A 387 -10.73 -24.81 14.14
CA ALA A 387 -11.99 -25.39 13.69
C ALA A 387 -12.33 -26.68 14.45
N ALA A 388 -11.34 -27.55 14.66
CA ALA A 388 -11.47 -28.78 15.44
C ALA A 388 -11.77 -28.52 16.92
N ALA A 389 -11.13 -27.51 17.52
CA ALA A 389 -11.41 -27.10 18.89
C ALA A 389 -12.83 -26.51 19.06
N ARG A 390 -13.36 -25.81 18.04
CA ARG A 390 -14.75 -25.31 18.05
C ARG A 390 -15.77 -26.43 17.94
N THR A 391 -15.54 -27.42 17.08
CA THR A 391 -16.44 -28.57 16.94
C THR A 391 -16.42 -29.48 18.16
N SER A 392 -15.26 -29.71 18.78
CA SER A 392 -15.18 -30.48 20.05
C SER A 392 -15.89 -29.76 21.20
N ARG A 393 -15.72 -28.43 21.33
CA ARG A 393 -16.40 -27.62 22.35
C ARG A 393 -17.91 -27.56 22.16
N SER A 394 -18.39 -27.45 20.92
CA SER A 394 -19.82 -27.54 20.59
C SER A 394 -20.41 -28.90 20.96
N ARG A 395 -19.66 -29.99 20.76
CA ARG A 395 -20.07 -31.35 21.12
C ARG A 395 -20.17 -31.54 22.64
N ASN A 396 -19.17 -31.05 23.39
CA ASN A 396 -19.19 -31.09 24.87
C ASN A 396 -20.32 -30.24 25.46
N ASN A 397 -20.57 -29.05 24.92
CA ASN A 397 -21.63 -28.18 25.43
C ASN A 397 -23.03 -28.81 25.20
N LYS A 398 -23.22 -29.51 24.07
CA LYS A 398 -24.43 -30.29 23.81
C LYS A 398 -24.58 -31.47 24.77
N SER A 399 -23.51 -32.19 25.10
CA SER A 399 -23.59 -33.30 26.06
C SER A 399 -23.88 -32.81 27.49
N ASP A 400 -23.31 -31.68 27.89
CA ASP A 400 -23.56 -31.09 29.22
C ASP A 400 -25.00 -30.58 29.36
N LEU A 401 -25.56 -29.97 28.31
CA LEU A 401 -26.98 -29.60 28.26
C LEU A 401 -27.89 -30.84 28.32
N TRP A 402 -27.51 -31.92 27.64
CA TRP A 402 -28.24 -33.18 27.68
C TRP A 402 -28.23 -33.81 29.08
N LEU A 403 -27.06 -33.86 29.72
CA LEU A 403 -26.89 -34.36 31.09
C LEU A 403 -27.68 -33.53 32.11
N LYS A 404 -27.68 -32.20 31.98
CA LYS A 404 -28.50 -31.31 32.84
C LYS A 404 -30.01 -31.48 32.60
N SER A 405 -30.45 -31.73 31.37
CA SER A 405 -31.87 -31.99 31.09
C SER A 405 -32.33 -33.36 31.61
N SER A 406 -31.44 -34.37 31.56
CA SER A 406 -31.70 -35.72 32.06
C SER A 406 -31.72 -35.77 33.59
N SER A 407 -30.81 -35.07 34.26
CA SER A 407 -30.84 -34.98 35.73
C SER A 407 -32.06 -34.20 36.26
N ALA A 408 -32.53 -33.19 35.52
CA ALA A 408 -33.77 -32.47 35.86
C ALA A 408 -35.04 -33.33 35.66
N SER A 409 -35.07 -34.22 34.66
CA SER A 409 -36.20 -35.16 34.47
C SER A 409 -36.19 -36.28 35.51
N LEU A 410 -35.01 -36.76 35.92
CA LEU A 410 -34.86 -37.74 37.02
C LEU A 410 -35.23 -37.14 38.40
N ALA A 411 -34.94 -35.85 38.64
CA ALA A 411 -35.30 -35.17 39.89
C ALA A 411 -36.78 -34.78 40.00
N SER A 412 -37.53 -34.76 38.89
CA SER A 412 -38.98 -34.47 38.85
C SER A 412 -39.86 -35.71 38.79
N GLY A 413 -39.26 -36.91 38.85
CA GLY A 413 -39.97 -38.18 38.95
C GLY A 413 -40.72 -38.33 40.27
N LYS A 414 -41.93 -37.78 40.35
CA LYS A 414 -42.94 -38.25 41.30
C LYS A 414 -43.25 -39.72 40.98
N PRO A 415 -43.23 -40.65 41.96
CA PRO A 415 -43.70 -42.00 41.74
C PRO A 415 -45.20 -41.94 41.43
N GLY A 416 -45.59 -42.45 40.26
CA GLY A 416 -46.98 -42.61 39.88
C GLY A 416 -47.66 -43.64 40.80
N THR A 417 -48.65 -43.18 41.54
CA THR A 417 -49.72 -43.99 42.14
C THR A 417 -50.88 -44.09 41.17
#